data_AF-A0A9E2EZQ9-F1
#
_entry.id   AF-A0A9E2EZQ9-F1
#
_cell.length_a   1.000
_cell.length_b   1.000
_cell.length_c   1.000
_cell.angle_alpha   90.00
_cell.angle_beta   90.00
_cell.angle_gamma   90.00
#
_symmetry.space_group_name_H-M   'P 1'
#
loop_
_entity.id
_entity.type
_entity.pdbx_description
1 polymer ?
#
loop_
_entity_poly.entity_id
_entity_poly.type
_entity_poly.pdbx_seq_one_letter_code
_entity_poly.pdbx_strand_id
1 'polypeptide(L)'
;MPNWGSSGELSDSDIDLLERFLQREPPMPPEFGMAEIKKTWEMLFSPEDRPKKQQNDLNLNNVFSVTLRDSGQVALIDSKDRKLAAMVDVEKIPHPGRGANFIHPKYGPVWVTSALGNADIMLIGTDPEKHPKQAWKVVEILRGQCGGSLFVKTHPKSSNPWVDSPLNPEAPISQSVAVFDIDDIDAGHEVLPIAEWADLADGPKRVVHPEYNEAGDKVWFSVWSGKEEESAIVDDKTRKPEKIIKGPKVVTPTGQFNMYNTMNDLY
;
A
#
# COMPACT_ATOMS: atom_id res chain seq x y z
N MET A 1 17.17 4.18 -5.69
CA MET A 1 16.32 3.72 -6.81
C MET A 1 16.65 4.57 -8.03
N PRO A 2 16.82 3.98 -9.22
CA PRO A 2 17.02 4.76 -10.44
C PRO A 2 15.83 5.69 -10.69
N ASN A 3 16.10 6.88 -11.24
CA ASN A 3 15.17 7.98 -11.55
C ASN A 3 14.69 8.89 -10.41
N TRP A 4 14.80 8.50 -9.12
CA TRP A 4 14.30 9.33 -8.01
C TRP A 4 15.03 9.17 -6.66
N GLY A 5 15.85 8.13 -6.50
CA GLY A 5 16.72 8.05 -5.33
C GLY A 5 17.78 9.14 -5.39
N SER A 6 18.27 9.60 -4.23
CA SER A 6 19.46 10.44 -4.22
C SER A 6 20.63 9.69 -4.88
N SER A 7 21.60 10.44 -5.42
CA SER A 7 22.83 9.85 -5.97
C SER A 7 23.64 9.09 -4.90
N GLY A 8 23.31 9.27 -3.62
CA GLY A 8 24.09 8.77 -2.50
C GLY A 8 25.35 9.59 -2.24
N GLU A 9 25.60 10.64 -3.05
CA GLU A 9 26.70 11.57 -2.86
C GLU A 9 26.31 12.57 -1.76
N LEU A 10 27.19 12.72 -0.77
CA LEU A 10 27.07 13.68 0.32
C LEU A 10 28.21 14.68 0.21
N SER A 11 27.90 15.97 0.39
CA SER A 11 28.96 16.98 0.56
C SER A 11 29.62 16.85 1.93
N ASP A 12 30.81 17.44 2.11
CA ASP A 12 31.49 17.47 3.42
C ASP A 12 30.60 18.06 4.53
N SER A 13 29.75 19.05 4.18
CA SER A 13 28.78 19.61 5.12
C SER A 13 27.62 18.67 5.44
N ASP A 14 27.17 17.88 4.47
CA ASP A 14 26.12 16.87 4.72
C ASP A 14 26.67 15.74 5.61
N ILE A 15 27.95 15.39 5.45
CA ILE A 15 28.64 14.41 6.29
C ILE A 15 28.74 14.92 7.73
N ASP A 16 29.25 16.14 7.97
CA ASP A 16 29.31 16.74 9.32
C ASP A 16 27.91 16.86 9.96
N LEU A 17 26.89 17.20 9.18
CA LEU A 17 25.51 17.26 9.66
C LEU A 17 24.99 15.87 10.06
N LEU A 18 25.22 14.86 9.21
CA LEU A 18 24.79 13.48 9.45
C LEU A 18 25.48 12.90 10.68
N GLU A 19 26.79 13.12 10.83
CA GLU A 19 27.56 12.69 12.00
C GLU A 19 26.98 13.27 13.30
N ARG A 20 26.65 14.56 13.31
CA ARG A 20 26.01 15.20 14.48
C ARG A 20 24.58 14.73 14.71
N PHE A 21 23.85 14.43 13.64
CA PHE A 21 22.48 13.94 13.72
C PHE A 21 22.43 12.53 14.33
N LEU A 22 23.30 11.62 13.89
CA LEU A 22 23.39 10.24 14.39
C LEU A 22 23.77 10.13 15.87
N GLN A 23 24.39 11.17 16.43
CA GLN A 23 24.72 11.25 17.85
C GLN A 23 23.54 11.71 18.73
N ARG A 24 22.39 12.06 18.14
CA ARG A 24 21.19 12.46 18.88
C ARG A 24 20.19 11.30 18.93
N GLU A 25 19.50 11.17 20.05
CA GLU A 25 18.32 10.31 20.08
C GLU A 25 17.26 10.87 19.12
N PRO A 26 16.73 10.06 18.20
CA PRO A 26 15.70 10.52 17.28
C PRO A 26 14.44 10.89 18.08
N PRO A 27 13.81 12.05 17.79
CA PRO A 27 12.55 12.37 18.42
C PRO A 27 11.50 11.35 18.00
N MET A 28 10.67 10.91 18.95
CA MET A 28 9.50 10.11 18.63
C MET A 28 8.56 10.94 17.74
N PRO A 29 8.19 10.47 16.54
CA PRO A 29 7.20 11.12 15.71
C PRO A 29 5.89 11.26 16.47
N PRO A 30 5.10 12.29 16.22
CA PRO A 30 3.82 12.46 16.88
C PRO A 30 2.93 11.23 16.63
N GLU A 31 2.36 10.69 17.72
CA GLU A 31 1.27 9.73 17.59
C GLU A 31 0.06 10.43 16.93
N PHE A 32 -0.62 9.71 16.03
CA PHE A 32 -1.75 10.24 15.29
C PHE A 32 -3.00 9.40 15.60
N GLY A 33 -3.59 9.67 16.76
CA GLY A 33 -4.76 8.93 17.24
C GLY A 33 -6.04 9.21 16.45
N MET A 34 -7.12 8.52 16.80
CA MET A 34 -8.39 8.68 16.06
C MET A 34 -8.95 10.11 16.09
N ALA A 35 -8.67 10.90 17.13
CA ALA A 35 -9.11 12.29 17.18
C ALA A 35 -8.43 13.11 16.06
N GLU A 36 -7.16 12.85 15.80
CA GLU A 36 -6.35 13.49 14.77
C GLU A 36 -6.76 13.00 13.37
N ILE A 37 -6.99 11.69 13.20
CA ILE A 37 -7.50 11.10 11.95
C ILE A 37 -8.83 11.75 11.54
N LYS A 38 -9.79 11.86 12.47
CA LYS A 38 -11.09 12.49 12.19
C LYS A 38 -10.98 13.97 11.82
N LYS A 39 -9.98 14.69 12.34
CA LYS A 39 -9.73 16.10 11.95
C LYS A 39 -9.21 16.23 10.52
N THR A 40 -8.60 15.18 9.98
CA THR A 40 -8.10 15.16 8.59
C THR A 40 -9.08 14.56 7.59
N TRP A 41 -10.23 14.05 8.05
CA TRP A 41 -11.23 13.49 7.17
C TRP A 41 -11.92 14.60 6.37
N GLU A 42 -11.68 14.62 5.06
CA GLU A 42 -12.28 15.59 4.15
C GLU A 42 -13.24 14.89 3.19
N MET A 43 -14.50 15.30 3.21
CA MET A 43 -15.50 14.88 2.23
C MET A 43 -15.44 15.81 1.01
N LEU A 44 -14.66 15.43 0.00
CA LEU A 44 -14.43 16.26 -1.20
C LEU A 44 -15.70 16.59 -2.01
N PHE A 45 -16.69 15.70 -1.98
CA PHE A 45 -17.99 15.92 -2.65
C PHE A 45 -19.11 15.33 -1.81
N SER A 46 -20.19 16.07 -1.57
CA SER A 46 -21.37 15.50 -0.90
C SER A 46 -21.98 14.38 -1.77
N PRO A 47 -22.66 13.37 -1.19
CA PRO A 47 -23.37 12.34 -1.98
C PRO A 47 -24.40 12.91 -2.98
N GLU A 48 -24.90 14.11 -2.73
CA GLU A 48 -25.98 14.76 -3.47
C GLU A 48 -25.48 15.33 -4.80
N ASP A 49 -24.27 15.91 -4.80
CA ASP A 49 -23.65 16.59 -5.95
C ASP A 49 -23.10 15.66 -7.03
N ARG A 50 -23.20 14.34 -6.83
CA ARG A 50 -22.50 13.34 -7.65
C ARG A 50 -23.38 12.83 -8.83
N PRO A 51 -22.79 12.49 -10.00
CA PRO A 51 -23.50 11.98 -11.18
C PRO A 51 -24.26 10.66 -10.98
N LYS A 52 -25.53 10.57 -11.40
CA LYS A 52 -26.40 9.42 -11.08
C LYS A 52 -26.35 8.22 -12.06
N LYS A 53 -25.60 8.32 -13.16
CA LYS A 53 -25.38 7.26 -14.16
C LYS A 53 -24.03 7.48 -14.85
N GLN A 54 -23.44 6.45 -15.46
CA GLN A 54 -22.21 6.61 -16.23
C GLN A 54 -22.41 7.76 -17.21
N GLN A 55 -21.54 8.77 -17.13
CA GLN A 55 -21.60 9.93 -18.01
C GLN A 55 -20.59 9.85 -19.16
N ASN A 56 -19.77 8.79 -19.20
CA ASN A 56 -18.78 8.51 -20.23
C ASN A 56 -19.10 7.20 -20.98
N ASP A 57 -18.31 6.86 -21.98
CA ASP A 57 -18.50 5.70 -22.87
C ASP A 57 -17.40 4.64 -22.71
N LEU A 58 -16.63 4.74 -21.63
CA LEU A 58 -15.45 3.89 -21.38
C LEU A 58 -15.82 2.46 -21.02
N ASN A 59 -15.06 1.50 -21.54
CA ASN A 59 -15.12 0.09 -21.11
C ASN A 59 -14.25 -0.14 -19.88
N LEU A 60 -14.90 -0.24 -18.73
CA LEU A 60 -14.28 -0.23 -17.40
C LEU A 60 -13.42 -1.45 -17.11
N ASN A 61 -13.81 -2.60 -17.65
CA ASN A 61 -13.06 -3.84 -17.53
C ASN A 61 -11.71 -3.80 -18.25
N ASN A 62 -11.45 -2.72 -19.01
CA ASN A 62 -10.27 -2.59 -19.85
C ASN A 62 -9.51 -1.27 -19.60
N VAL A 63 -9.77 -0.61 -18.47
CA VAL A 63 -9.05 0.59 -18.04
C VAL A 63 -7.82 0.21 -17.22
N PHE A 64 -6.67 0.77 -17.57
CA PHE A 64 -5.44 0.66 -16.81
C PHE A 64 -5.24 1.89 -15.94
N SER A 65 -5.00 1.68 -14.65
CA SER A 65 -4.60 2.71 -13.70
C SER A 65 -3.07 2.81 -13.69
N VAL A 66 -2.51 3.93 -14.16
CA VAL A 66 -1.07 4.16 -14.24
C VAL A 66 -0.68 5.31 -13.35
N THR A 67 0.16 5.04 -12.37
CA THR A 67 0.65 6.04 -11.43
C THR A 67 1.70 6.95 -12.07
N LEU A 68 1.43 8.26 -12.05
CA LEU A 68 2.37 9.33 -12.34
C LEU A 68 2.91 9.86 -11.01
N ARG A 69 3.89 9.12 -10.47
CA ARG A 69 4.35 9.22 -9.08
C ARG A 69 4.70 10.64 -8.65
N ASP A 70 5.59 11.30 -9.37
CA ASP A 70 6.16 12.58 -8.94
C ASP A 70 5.21 13.76 -9.16
N SER A 71 4.24 13.63 -10.08
CA SER A 71 3.17 14.60 -10.24
C SER A 71 2.01 14.39 -9.27
N GLY A 72 2.00 13.28 -8.50
CA GLY A 72 0.90 12.97 -7.59
C GLY A 72 -0.39 12.69 -8.35
N GLN A 73 -0.33 11.92 -9.44
CA GLN A 73 -1.51 11.65 -10.26
C GLN A 73 -1.63 10.17 -10.62
N VAL A 74 -2.84 9.77 -10.97
CA VAL A 74 -3.17 8.48 -11.58
C VAL A 74 -3.83 8.76 -12.94
N ALA A 75 -3.21 8.26 -14.00
CA ALA A 75 -3.77 8.26 -15.33
C ALA A 75 -4.61 7.01 -15.54
N LEU A 76 -5.87 7.19 -15.92
CA LEU A 76 -6.74 6.10 -16.35
C LEU A 76 -6.65 6.01 -17.86
N ILE A 77 -6.25 4.85 -18.39
CA ILE A 77 -6.03 4.63 -19.82
C ILE A 77 -6.99 3.55 -20.31
N ASP A 78 -7.84 3.85 -21.29
CA ASP A 78 -8.57 2.80 -22.02
C ASP A 78 -7.56 2.01 -22.85
N SER A 79 -7.36 0.73 -22.55
CA SER A 79 -6.37 -0.08 -23.24
C SER A 79 -6.82 -0.64 -24.58
N LYS A 80 -8.14 -0.62 -24.88
CA LYS A 80 -8.66 -1.02 -26.20
C LYS A 80 -8.25 0.02 -27.23
N ASP A 81 -8.52 1.29 -26.90
CA ASP A 81 -8.28 2.41 -27.80
C ASP A 81 -6.94 3.12 -27.54
N ARG A 82 -6.26 2.76 -26.44
CA ARG A 82 -4.99 3.32 -25.95
C ARG A 82 -5.07 4.84 -25.74
N LYS A 83 -6.19 5.31 -25.19
CA LYS A 83 -6.47 6.72 -24.96
C LYS A 83 -6.55 7.03 -23.48
N LEU A 84 -6.09 8.22 -23.11
CA LEU A 84 -6.27 8.76 -21.77
C LEU A 84 -7.77 8.99 -21.53
N ALA A 85 -8.32 8.29 -20.54
CA ALA A 85 -9.71 8.37 -20.12
C ALA A 85 -9.92 9.48 -19.08
N ALA A 86 -9.05 9.54 -18.07
CA ALA A 86 -9.07 10.59 -17.06
C ALA A 86 -7.71 10.71 -16.37
N MET A 87 -7.51 11.85 -15.72
CA MET A 87 -6.42 12.11 -14.80
C MET A 87 -7.03 12.34 -13.43
N VAL A 88 -6.56 11.62 -12.42
CA VAL A 88 -7.02 11.72 -11.04
C VAL A 88 -5.85 12.21 -10.20
N ASP A 89 -5.99 13.38 -9.59
CA ASP A 89 -5.01 13.88 -8.63
C ASP A 89 -5.10 13.03 -7.35
N VAL A 90 -3.94 12.69 -6.81
CA VAL A 90 -3.76 11.88 -5.60
C VAL A 90 -2.69 12.52 -4.71
N GLU A 91 -2.70 12.16 -3.43
CA GLU A 91 -1.74 12.70 -2.47
C GLU A 91 -0.30 12.25 -2.74
N LYS A 92 0.65 12.96 -2.13
CA LYS A 92 2.08 12.93 -2.47
C LYS A 92 2.67 11.52 -2.61
N ILE A 93 3.20 11.25 -3.81
CA ILE A 93 4.02 10.07 -4.14
C ILE A 93 3.25 8.76 -3.95
N PRO A 94 2.15 8.53 -4.70
CA PRO A 94 1.47 7.24 -4.72
C PRO A 94 2.42 6.11 -5.13
N HIS A 95 2.33 4.97 -4.45
CA HIS A 95 3.07 3.75 -4.80
C HIS A 95 2.18 2.52 -4.54
N PRO A 96 1.42 2.05 -5.53
CA PRO A 96 0.44 0.96 -5.34
C PRO A 96 1.02 -0.45 -5.50
N GLY A 97 2.18 -0.60 -6.13
CA GLY A 97 2.49 -1.85 -6.84
C GLY A 97 1.51 -2.04 -8.00
N ARG A 98 0.66 -3.08 -7.95
CA ARG A 98 -0.52 -3.21 -8.83
C ARG A 98 -1.79 -2.57 -8.26
N GLY A 99 -1.75 -2.19 -6.98
CA GLY A 99 -2.89 -1.75 -6.19
C GLY A 99 -3.70 -2.94 -5.65
N ALA A 100 -4.86 -2.63 -5.09
CA ALA A 100 -5.79 -3.60 -4.53
C ALA A 100 -7.22 -3.26 -4.95
N ASN A 101 -7.98 -4.22 -5.49
CA ASN A 101 -9.38 -4.02 -5.84
C ASN A 101 -10.31 -4.72 -4.85
N PHE A 102 -11.34 -4.03 -4.38
CA PHE A 102 -12.41 -4.65 -3.61
C PHE A 102 -13.73 -3.88 -3.74
N ILE A 103 -14.80 -4.48 -3.20
CA ILE A 103 -16.11 -3.86 -3.13
C ILE A 103 -16.25 -3.14 -1.79
N HIS A 104 -16.19 -1.82 -1.81
CA HIS A 104 -16.39 -1.00 -0.63
C HIS A 104 -17.88 -0.99 -0.22
N PRO A 105 -18.26 -1.22 1.06
CA PRO A 105 -19.66 -1.31 1.49
C PRO A 105 -20.51 -0.09 1.12
N LYS A 106 -19.88 1.10 1.14
CA LYS A 106 -20.55 2.39 0.86
C LYS A 106 -20.37 2.89 -0.58
N TYR A 107 -19.28 2.51 -1.25
CA TYR A 107 -18.84 3.16 -2.50
C TYR A 107 -18.81 2.22 -3.71
N GLY A 108 -19.04 0.91 -3.51
CA GLY A 108 -18.97 -0.08 -4.57
C GLY A 108 -17.53 -0.43 -4.94
N PRO A 109 -17.26 -0.89 -6.17
CA PRO A 109 -15.92 -1.22 -6.62
C PRO A 109 -14.94 -0.05 -6.48
N VAL A 110 -13.83 -0.29 -5.79
CA VAL A 110 -12.72 0.63 -5.61
C VAL A 110 -11.39 -0.03 -5.95
N TRP A 111 -10.44 0.77 -6.42
CA TRP A 111 -9.02 0.43 -6.53
C TRP A 111 -8.24 1.30 -5.56
N VAL A 112 -7.25 0.70 -4.90
CA VAL A 112 -6.51 1.32 -3.79
C VAL A 112 -5.04 1.51 -4.11
N THR A 113 -4.52 2.65 -3.67
CA THR A 113 -3.08 2.92 -3.61
C THR A 113 -2.69 3.49 -2.25
N SER A 114 -1.52 3.11 -1.74
CA SER A 114 -0.84 3.81 -0.65
C SER A 114 0.04 4.94 -1.19
N ALA A 115 0.51 5.80 -0.30
CA ALA A 115 1.54 6.80 -0.56
C ALA A 115 2.87 6.43 0.11
N LEU A 116 3.97 6.74 -0.56
CA LEU A 116 5.32 6.61 -0.01
C LEU A 116 5.65 7.80 0.91
N GLY A 117 5.14 8.99 0.58
CA GLY A 117 5.48 10.24 1.26
C GLY A 117 4.72 10.53 2.56
N ASN A 118 3.62 9.81 2.84
CA ASN A 118 2.78 10.01 4.01
C ASN A 118 1.92 8.76 4.30
N ALA A 119 1.08 8.81 5.33
CA ALA A 119 0.25 7.69 5.75
C ALA A 119 -1.06 7.52 4.93
N ASP A 120 -1.23 8.22 3.81
CA ASP A 120 -2.49 8.18 3.06
C ASP A 120 -2.65 6.89 2.25
N ILE A 121 -3.86 6.33 2.32
CA ILE A 121 -4.34 5.22 1.52
C ILE A 121 -5.59 5.69 0.78
N MET A 122 -5.49 5.83 -0.52
CA MET A 122 -6.53 6.44 -1.35
C MET A 122 -7.34 5.37 -2.06
N LEU A 123 -8.66 5.43 -1.88
CA LEU A 123 -9.63 4.57 -2.56
C LEU A 123 -10.21 5.34 -3.74
N ILE A 124 -10.01 4.83 -4.95
CA ILE A 124 -10.55 5.40 -6.19
C ILE A 124 -11.70 4.53 -6.67
N GLY A 125 -12.89 5.11 -6.87
CA GLY A 125 -14.02 4.36 -7.41
C GLY A 125 -13.77 3.92 -8.86
N THR A 126 -14.11 2.68 -9.22
CA THR A 126 -13.78 2.09 -10.54
C THR A 126 -14.98 1.65 -11.37
N ASP A 127 -16.20 1.85 -10.88
CA ASP A 127 -17.43 1.39 -11.54
C ASP A 127 -18.34 2.55 -11.94
N PRO A 128 -18.10 3.24 -13.07
CA PRO A 128 -19.03 4.28 -13.50
C PRO A 128 -20.38 3.77 -13.98
N GLU A 129 -20.56 2.48 -14.31
CA GLU A 129 -21.86 1.95 -14.73
C GLU A 129 -22.87 1.98 -13.57
N LYS A 130 -22.53 1.32 -12.46
CA LYS A 130 -23.43 1.18 -11.30
C LYS A 130 -23.10 2.14 -10.16
N HIS A 131 -21.85 2.62 -10.09
CA HIS A 131 -21.34 3.59 -9.12
C HIS A 131 -20.78 4.87 -9.79
N PRO A 132 -21.54 5.50 -10.70
CA PRO A 132 -21.14 6.69 -11.47
C PRO A 132 -20.74 7.89 -10.60
N LYS A 133 -21.28 7.94 -9.38
CA LYS A 133 -21.00 8.99 -8.40
C LYS A 133 -19.57 8.91 -7.88
N GLN A 134 -19.04 7.69 -7.83
CA GLN A 134 -17.76 7.31 -7.22
C GLN A 134 -16.64 7.16 -8.26
N ALA A 135 -17.00 6.82 -9.49
CA ALA A 135 -16.05 6.48 -10.52
C ALA A 135 -15.02 7.57 -10.81
N TRP A 136 -13.77 7.14 -10.90
CA TRP A 136 -12.60 7.92 -11.31
C TRP A 136 -12.32 9.12 -10.40
N LYS A 137 -12.65 8.96 -9.12
CA LYS A 137 -12.40 9.95 -8.08
C LYS A 137 -11.90 9.24 -6.84
N VAL A 138 -11.06 9.93 -6.07
CA VAL A 138 -10.77 9.55 -4.69
C VAL A 138 -12.08 9.68 -3.90
N VAL A 139 -12.65 8.54 -3.49
CA VAL A 139 -13.91 8.48 -2.75
C VAL A 139 -13.70 8.51 -1.25
N GLU A 140 -12.51 8.09 -0.81
CA GLU A 140 -12.10 8.03 0.57
C GLU A 140 -10.58 8.01 0.68
N ILE A 141 -10.07 8.62 1.75
CA ILE A 141 -8.67 8.57 2.15
C ILE A 141 -8.65 7.97 3.54
N LEU A 142 -8.08 6.77 3.66
CA LEU A 142 -7.81 6.11 4.93
C LEU A 142 -6.40 6.46 5.39
N ARG A 143 -6.15 6.31 6.70
CA ARG A 143 -4.82 6.50 7.29
C ARG A 143 -4.21 5.14 7.66
N GLY A 144 -3.10 4.81 7.02
CA GLY A 144 -2.24 3.68 7.38
C GLY A 144 -1.35 4.00 8.58
N GLN A 145 -0.35 3.14 8.84
CA GLN A 145 0.55 3.32 9.98
C GLN A 145 1.36 4.62 9.87
N CYS A 146 2.01 4.82 8.72
CA CYS A 146 2.86 5.98 8.45
C CYS A 146 3.21 6.03 6.95
N GLY A 147 4.10 6.95 6.56
CA GLY A 147 4.73 6.92 5.25
C GLY A 147 5.74 5.78 5.07
N GLY A 148 6.17 5.56 3.84
CA GLY A 148 7.11 4.52 3.46
C GLY A 148 6.47 3.22 2.96
N SER A 149 5.17 3.23 2.66
CA SER A 149 4.48 2.11 2.01
C SER A 149 4.95 1.90 0.57
N LEU A 150 5.04 0.63 0.17
CA LEU A 150 5.33 0.22 -1.20
C LEU A 150 4.19 -0.59 -1.82
N PHE A 151 3.46 -1.38 -1.04
CA PHE A 151 2.44 -2.26 -1.58
C PHE A 151 1.17 -2.21 -0.75
N VAL A 152 0.05 -2.17 -1.47
CA VAL A 152 -1.26 -2.53 -0.94
C VAL A 152 -1.72 -3.82 -1.60
N LYS A 153 -2.47 -4.65 -0.88
CA LYS A 153 -2.94 -5.92 -1.41
C LYS A 153 -4.28 -6.36 -0.81
N THR A 154 -5.14 -6.96 -1.62
CA THR A 154 -6.27 -7.76 -1.12
C THR A 154 -6.47 -9.00 -2.02
N HIS A 155 -7.57 -9.73 -1.81
CA HIS A 155 -7.98 -10.82 -2.67
C HIS A 155 -9.52 -10.88 -2.71
N PRO A 156 -10.17 -11.27 -3.83
CA PRO A 156 -11.64 -11.38 -3.92
C PRO A 156 -12.33 -12.31 -2.91
N LYS A 157 -11.57 -13.10 -2.15
CA LYS A 157 -12.04 -14.04 -1.12
C LYS A 157 -11.64 -13.63 0.30
N SER A 158 -11.09 -12.42 0.46
CA SER A 158 -10.60 -11.90 1.72
C SER A 158 -11.27 -10.55 2.02
N SER A 159 -11.56 -10.30 3.28
CA SER A 159 -11.98 -8.98 3.78
C SER A 159 -10.79 -8.12 4.24
N ASN A 160 -9.55 -8.53 3.97
CA ASN A 160 -8.33 -7.90 4.48
C ASN A 160 -7.54 -7.13 3.40
N PRO A 161 -7.63 -5.79 3.36
CA PRO A 161 -6.67 -4.93 2.68
C PRO A 161 -5.42 -4.77 3.55
N TRP A 162 -4.28 -5.14 2.99
CA TRP A 162 -2.97 -5.06 3.62
C TRP A 162 -2.20 -3.84 3.11
N VAL A 163 -1.48 -3.16 4.00
CA VAL A 163 -0.63 -2.02 3.67
C VAL A 163 0.70 -2.15 4.41
N ASP A 164 1.80 -2.31 3.65
CA ASP A 164 3.14 -2.38 4.22
C ASP A 164 3.75 -0.99 4.46
N SER A 165 4.88 -0.91 5.15
CA SER A 165 5.62 0.34 5.34
C SER A 165 7.14 0.12 5.37
N PRO A 166 7.70 -0.67 4.42
CA PRO A 166 9.08 -1.13 4.50
C PRO A 166 10.11 -0.01 4.44
N LEU A 167 9.79 1.15 3.87
CA LEU A 167 10.72 2.29 3.79
C LEU A 167 10.64 3.25 4.98
N ASN A 168 9.77 2.96 5.94
CA ASN A 168 9.71 3.75 7.16
C ASN A 168 11.04 3.64 7.93
N PRO A 169 11.57 4.75 8.49
CA PRO A 169 12.81 4.71 9.26
C PRO A 169 12.67 4.00 10.61
N GLU A 170 11.46 3.89 11.14
CA GLU A 170 11.20 3.28 12.45
C GLU A 170 11.06 1.77 12.32
N ALA A 171 11.83 1.04 13.13
CA ALA A 171 11.79 -0.41 13.15
C ALA A 171 10.38 -0.95 13.45
N PRO A 172 9.63 -0.49 14.48
CA PRO A 172 8.30 -1.02 14.76
C PRO A 172 7.31 -0.91 13.58
N ILE A 173 7.44 0.14 12.76
CA ILE A 173 6.56 0.38 11.61
C ILE A 173 7.03 -0.41 10.39
N SER A 174 8.34 -0.35 10.07
CA SER A 174 8.89 -1.07 8.91
C SER A 174 8.92 -2.59 9.09
N GLN A 175 8.82 -3.09 10.32
CA GLN A 175 8.81 -4.51 10.68
C GLN A 175 7.40 -5.07 10.92
N SER A 176 6.36 -4.31 10.61
CA SER A 176 4.95 -4.69 10.76
C SER A 176 4.14 -4.39 9.50
N VAL A 177 2.88 -4.80 9.49
CA VAL A 177 1.93 -4.50 8.41
C VAL A 177 0.60 -4.02 9.01
N ALA A 178 -0.03 -3.04 8.37
CA ALA A 178 -1.40 -2.65 8.69
C ALA A 178 -2.38 -3.54 7.92
N VAL A 179 -3.45 -3.95 8.60
CA VAL A 179 -4.56 -4.66 7.99
C VAL A 179 -5.88 -4.00 8.36
N PHE A 180 -6.65 -3.66 7.33
CA PHE A 180 -8.00 -3.12 7.48
C PHE A 180 -9.03 -4.25 7.41
N ASP A 181 -10.26 -3.96 7.80
CA ASP A 181 -11.42 -4.81 7.53
C ASP A 181 -12.33 -4.13 6.51
N ILE A 182 -12.59 -4.76 5.37
CA ILE A 182 -13.51 -4.22 4.36
C ILE A 182 -14.92 -4.05 4.94
N ASP A 183 -15.33 -4.94 5.84
CA ASP A 183 -16.67 -4.94 6.41
C ASP A 183 -16.84 -3.87 7.51
N ASP A 184 -15.74 -3.36 8.07
CA ASP A 184 -15.71 -2.31 9.11
C ASP A 184 -14.52 -1.35 8.93
N ILE A 185 -14.42 -0.73 7.75
CA ILE A 185 -13.24 0.07 7.37
C ILE A 185 -13.05 1.32 8.24
N ASP A 186 -14.13 1.81 8.84
CA ASP A 186 -14.16 2.97 9.74
C ASP A 186 -13.54 2.67 11.11
N ALA A 187 -13.37 1.40 11.47
CA ALA A 187 -12.68 0.97 12.70
C ALA A 187 -11.17 1.24 12.65
N GLY A 188 -10.63 1.55 11.47
CA GLY A 188 -9.20 1.75 11.26
C GLY A 188 -8.49 0.44 10.91
N HIS A 189 -7.22 0.33 11.28
CA HIS A 189 -6.39 -0.83 10.99
C HIS A 189 -5.87 -1.50 12.26
N GLU A 190 -5.67 -2.80 12.18
CA GLU A 190 -4.86 -3.58 13.11
C GLU A 190 -3.40 -3.60 12.61
N VAL A 191 -2.44 -3.61 13.52
CA VAL A 191 -1.02 -3.74 13.20
C VAL A 191 -0.54 -5.13 13.58
N LEU A 192 -0.05 -5.90 12.60
CA LEU A 192 0.47 -7.25 12.82
C LEU A 192 1.99 -7.24 12.86
N PRO A 193 2.62 -7.86 13.88
CA PRO A 193 4.07 -7.83 14.06
C PRO A 193 4.74 -8.94 13.24
N ILE A 194 4.68 -8.83 11.90
CA ILE A 194 5.14 -9.88 10.97
C ILE A 194 6.62 -10.26 11.19
N ALA A 195 7.51 -9.29 11.43
CA ALA A 195 8.91 -9.59 11.69
C ALA A 195 9.14 -10.27 13.05
N GLU A 196 8.31 -9.99 14.05
CA GLU A 196 8.35 -10.68 15.35
C GLU A 196 8.01 -12.16 15.15
N TRP A 197 6.98 -12.47 14.36
CA TRP A 197 6.61 -13.84 14.04
C TRP A 197 7.71 -14.62 13.32
N ALA A 198 8.53 -13.93 12.52
CA ALA A 198 9.65 -14.55 11.82
C ALA A 198 10.77 -15.03 12.75
N ASP A 199 10.86 -14.45 13.96
CA ASP A 199 11.85 -14.80 14.99
C ASP A 199 13.27 -14.87 14.41
N LEU A 200 13.71 -13.72 13.90
CA LEU A 200 15.03 -13.52 13.29
C LEU A 200 15.92 -12.70 14.22
N ALA A 201 17.23 -12.89 14.09
CA ALA A 201 18.23 -12.07 14.77
C ALA A 201 18.06 -10.55 14.49
N ASP A 202 18.85 -9.73 15.17
CA ASP A 202 18.85 -8.29 14.95
C ASP A 202 19.18 -7.93 13.50
N GLY A 203 18.50 -6.91 12.99
CA GLY A 203 18.65 -6.48 11.61
C GLY A 203 17.45 -5.66 11.12
N PRO A 204 17.49 -5.20 9.85
CA PRO A 204 16.47 -4.33 9.29
C PRO A 204 15.06 -4.94 9.27
N LYS A 205 14.93 -6.22 8.88
CA LYS A 205 13.69 -7.02 8.89
C LYS A 205 12.47 -6.32 8.27
N ARG A 206 12.67 -5.59 7.17
CA ARG A 206 11.63 -4.75 6.55
C ARG A 206 10.55 -5.65 5.93
N VAL A 207 9.32 -5.50 6.39
CA VAL A 207 8.17 -6.29 5.93
C VAL A 207 7.65 -5.69 4.63
N VAL A 208 7.61 -6.49 3.57
CA VAL A 208 7.30 -6.00 2.22
C VAL A 208 6.51 -7.00 1.39
N HIS A 209 5.66 -6.46 0.53
CA HIS A 209 5.00 -7.13 -0.59
C HIS A 209 4.12 -8.32 -0.18
N PRO A 210 2.97 -8.05 0.47
CA PRO A 210 1.92 -9.05 0.67
C PRO A 210 1.50 -9.70 -0.66
N GLU A 211 1.47 -11.03 -0.72
CA GLU A 211 0.96 -11.77 -1.88
C GLU A 211 0.11 -12.97 -1.44
N TYR A 212 -1.10 -13.07 -1.98
CA TYR A 212 -2.00 -14.17 -1.65
C TYR A 212 -1.64 -15.46 -2.40
N ASN A 213 -1.98 -16.61 -1.80
CA ASN A 213 -2.07 -17.86 -2.54
C ASN A 213 -3.27 -17.86 -3.51
N GLU A 214 -3.39 -18.90 -4.34
CA GLU A 214 -4.49 -19.05 -5.31
C GLU A 214 -5.87 -19.15 -4.64
N ALA A 215 -5.93 -19.78 -3.46
CA ALA A 215 -7.18 -19.95 -2.74
C ALA A 215 -7.68 -18.64 -2.11
N GLY A 216 -6.80 -17.65 -1.92
CA GLY A 216 -7.13 -16.38 -1.28
C GLY A 216 -7.30 -16.45 0.23
N ASP A 217 -6.92 -17.57 0.85
CA ASP A 217 -7.09 -17.85 2.29
C ASP A 217 -5.78 -17.73 3.08
N LYS A 218 -4.66 -17.48 2.38
CA LYS A 218 -3.35 -17.21 2.95
C LYS A 218 -2.65 -16.07 2.25
N VAL A 219 -1.85 -15.31 2.98
CA VAL A 219 -1.03 -14.21 2.46
C VAL A 219 0.41 -14.36 2.93
N TRP A 220 1.35 -14.15 2.02
CA TRP A 220 2.78 -14.22 2.30
C TRP A 220 3.38 -12.84 2.42
N PHE A 221 4.36 -12.69 3.31
CA PHE A 221 5.13 -11.47 3.49
C PHE A 221 6.63 -11.76 3.42
N SER A 222 7.40 -10.91 2.75
CA SER A 222 8.86 -10.96 2.84
C SER A 222 9.30 -10.19 4.07
N VAL A 223 10.10 -10.81 4.95
CA VAL A 223 10.85 -10.13 6.00
C VAL A 223 12.26 -9.93 5.47
N TRP A 224 12.48 -8.76 4.88
CA TRP A 224 13.65 -8.42 4.07
C TRP A 224 14.75 -7.80 4.93
N SER A 225 15.87 -8.52 5.05
CA SER A 225 17.12 -8.02 5.61
C SER A 225 18.21 -7.94 4.54
N GLY A 226 19.40 -7.47 4.90
CA GLY A 226 20.55 -7.44 3.99
C GLY A 226 21.07 -8.85 3.66
N LYS A 227 22.11 -8.90 2.82
CA LYS A 227 22.64 -10.15 2.27
C LYS A 227 23.30 -11.05 3.32
N GLU A 228 23.88 -10.43 4.35
CA GLU A 228 24.65 -11.13 5.40
C GLU A 228 23.79 -11.41 6.64
N GLU A 229 22.59 -10.82 6.72
CA GLU A 229 21.62 -11.03 7.80
C GLU A 229 20.55 -12.07 7.45
N GLU A 230 19.93 -12.66 8.47
CA GLU A 230 18.83 -13.59 8.28
C GLU A 230 17.57 -12.89 7.75
N SER A 231 16.88 -13.56 6.84
CA SER A 231 15.60 -13.15 6.27
C SER A 231 14.60 -14.30 6.32
N ALA A 232 13.32 -13.99 6.15
CA ALA A 232 12.25 -14.99 6.14
C ALA A 232 11.14 -14.63 5.16
N ILE A 233 10.32 -15.63 4.85
CA ILE A 233 8.97 -15.44 4.32
C ILE A 233 7.99 -15.94 5.39
N VAL A 234 7.01 -15.10 5.73
CA VAL A 234 5.96 -15.44 6.70
C VAL A 234 4.68 -15.76 5.93
N ASP A 235 4.13 -16.95 6.17
CA ASP A 235 2.82 -17.39 5.68
C ASP A 235 1.78 -17.11 6.77
N ASP A 236 0.88 -16.17 6.50
CA ASP A 236 -0.23 -15.80 7.36
C ASP A 236 -1.52 -16.49 6.91
N LYS A 237 -2.26 -16.99 7.90
CA LYS A 237 -3.64 -17.42 7.75
C LYS A 237 -4.48 -16.78 8.83
N THR A 238 -5.46 -15.97 8.45
CA THR A 238 -6.39 -15.29 9.36
C THR A 238 -5.70 -14.34 10.35
N ARG A 239 -4.74 -13.52 9.89
CA ARG A 239 -4.00 -12.56 10.73
C ARG A 239 -3.18 -13.24 11.84
N LYS A 240 -2.72 -14.47 11.58
CA LYS A 240 -1.88 -15.29 12.46
C LYS A 240 -0.84 -16.03 11.64
N PRO A 241 0.40 -16.21 12.16
CA PRO A 241 1.42 -16.96 11.45
C PRO A 241 1.06 -18.44 11.41
N GLU A 242 1.08 -19.02 10.20
CA GLU A 242 0.94 -20.46 10.00
C GLU A 242 2.30 -21.12 9.78
N LYS A 243 3.18 -20.47 9.01
CA LYS A 243 4.51 -21.01 8.70
C LYS A 243 5.54 -19.91 8.49
N ILE A 244 6.75 -20.16 9.00
CA ILE A 244 7.92 -19.32 8.75
C ILE A 244 8.89 -20.09 7.85
N ILE A 245 9.25 -19.50 6.71
CA ILE A 245 10.21 -20.06 5.75
C ILE A 245 11.51 -19.27 5.90
N LYS A 246 12.50 -19.87 6.56
CA LYS A 246 13.85 -19.33 6.75
C LYS A 246 14.93 -20.36 6.45
N GLY A 247 16.17 -19.93 6.27
CA GLY A 247 17.32 -20.78 6.02
C GLY A 247 18.30 -20.19 5.00
N PRO A 248 19.44 -20.86 4.73
CA PRO A 248 20.56 -20.29 3.98
C PRO A 248 20.26 -19.98 2.50
N LYS A 249 19.11 -20.43 1.99
CA LYS A 249 18.65 -20.14 0.62
C LYS A 249 17.68 -18.97 0.54
N VAL A 250 17.15 -18.50 1.68
CA VAL A 250 16.23 -17.36 1.75
C VAL A 250 17.05 -16.10 1.98
N VAL A 251 17.77 -15.68 0.94
CA VAL A 251 18.63 -14.49 0.98
C VAL A 251 17.89 -13.33 0.34
N THR A 252 17.71 -12.23 1.07
CA THR A 252 17.08 -10.99 0.58
C THR A 252 15.73 -11.20 -0.16
N PRO A 253 14.75 -11.96 0.39
CA PRO A 253 13.46 -12.15 -0.25
C PRO A 253 12.73 -10.80 -0.35
N THR A 254 12.15 -10.51 -1.52
CA THR A 254 11.42 -9.26 -1.78
C THR A 254 10.15 -9.54 -2.58
N GLY A 255 10.27 -9.61 -3.91
CA GLY A 255 9.18 -9.91 -4.85
C GLY A 255 8.62 -11.33 -4.66
N GLN A 256 7.31 -11.45 -4.53
CA GLN A 256 6.58 -12.71 -4.41
C GLN A 256 5.41 -12.67 -5.38
N PHE A 257 5.25 -13.72 -6.18
CA PHE A 257 4.25 -13.74 -7.24
C PHE A 257 3.60 -15.12 -7.26
N ASN A 258 2.34 -15.19 -6.85
CA ASN A 258 1.58 -16.42 -7.03
C ASN A 258 1.27 -16.56 -8.52
N MET A 259 1.57 -17.74 -9.08
CA MET A 259 1.41 -18.00 -10.51
C MET A 259 -0.02 -17.71 -11.00
N TYR A 260 -1.03 -18.24 -10.32
CA TYR A 260 -2.42 -18.08 -10.72
C TYR A 260 -2.87 -16.62 -10.63
N ASN A 261 -2.60 -15.96 -9.50
CA ASN A 261 -2.98 -14.57 -9.28
C ASN A 261 -2.27 -13.61 -10.25
N THR A 262 -1.03 -13.92 -10.61
CA THR A 262 -0.26 -13.12 -11.58
C THR A 262 -0.75 -13.34 -13.01
N MET A 263 -1.00 -14.59 -13.42
CA MET A 263 -1.48 -14.88 -14.78
C MET A 263 -2.89 -14.33 -15.06
N ASN A 264 -3.70 -14.19 -14.01
CA ASN A 264 -5.09 -13.74 -14.13
C ASN A 264 -5.33 -12.32 -13.59
N ASP A 265 -4.25 -11.59 -13.27
CA ASP A 265 -4.34 -10.21 -12.75
C ASP A 265 -5.30 -10.07 -11.55
N LEU A 266 -5.21 -10.98 -10.59
CA LEU A 266 -5.97 -10.95 -9.34
C LEU A 266 -5.19 -10.22 -8.24
N TYR A 267 -5.71 -9.08 -7.77
CA TYR A 267 -5.09 -8.23 -6.74
C TYR A 267 -6.09 -7.28 -6.07
#